data_AF-A0AAN7CRM6-F1
#
_entry.id   AF-A0AAN7CRM6-F1
#
_cell.length_a   1.000
_cell.length_b   1.000
_cell.length_c   1.000
_cell.angle_alpha   90.00
_cell.angle_beta   90.00
_cell.angle_gamma   90.00
#
_symmetry.space_group_name_H-M   'P 1'
#
loop_
_entity.id
_entity.type
_entity.pdbx_description
1 polymer ?
#
loop_
_entity_poly.entity_id
_entity_poly.type
_entity_poly.pdbx_seq_one_letter_code
_entity_poly.pdbx_strand_id
1 'polypeptide(L)' 'MQLTTIAVFFSLAAFGAAQLSTVTTGPPQSVPACVPGKYHCLPDHGKDAIYVCSNGKLVFAASCDNGRCVVQNQVPHCIG' A
#
# COMPACT_ATOMS: atom_id res chain seq x y z
N MET A 1 59.57 -14.36 -16.68
CA MET A 1 59.66 -13.13 -17.50
C MET A 1 59.48 -13.63 -18.94
N GLN A 2 58.42 -13.36 -19.68
CA GLN A 2 57.84 -12.07 -20.04
C GLN A 2 56.40 -12.27 -20.56
N LEU A 3 55.59 -11.26 -20.30
CA LEU A 3 54.15 -11.09 -20.56
C LEU A 3 53.77 -11.23 -22.04
N THR A 4 52.66 -11.90 -22.33
CA THR A 4 51.82 -11.61 -23.51
C THR A 4 50.38 -11.44 -23.05
N THR A 5 50.01 -10.17 -22.86
CA THR A 5 48.65 -9.68 -22.65
C THR A 5 47.77 -10.06 -23.83
N ILE A 6 46.67 -10.77 -23.59
CA ILE A 6 45.57 -10.91 -24.56
C ILE A 6 44.38 -10.14 -23.98
N ALA A 7 44.15 -8.93 -24.51
CA ALA A 7 42.96 -8.16 -24.23
C ALA A 7 41.79 -8.75 -25.03
N VAL A 8 40.93 -9.53 -24.36
CA VAL A 8 39.68 -10.01 -24.97
C VAL A 8 38.60 -8.94 -24.74
N PHE A 9 38.39 -8.10 -25.74
CA PHE A 9 37.19 -7.27 -25.85
C PHE A 9 36.06 -8.16 -26.37
N PHE A 10 35.13 -8.55 -25.51
CA PHE A 10 33.85 -9.11 -25.93
C PHE A 10 32.74 -8.08 -25.73
N SER A 11 32.25 -7.60 -26.87
CA SER A 11 31.18 -6.61 -27.01
C SER A 11 29.87 -7.08 -26.40
N LEU A 12 29.13 -6.11 -25.86
CA LEU A 12 27.82 -6.22 -25.23
C LEU A 12 26.84 -7.07 -26.04
N ALA A 13 26.34 -8.13 -25.44
CA ALA A 13 24.97 -8.58 -25.68
C ALA A 13 24.16 -8.29 -24.41
N ALA A 14 23.33 -7.26 -24.51
CA ALA A 14 22.40 -6.83 -23.49
C ALA A 14 21.39 -7.93 -23.20
N PHE A 15 21.70 -8.81 -22.25
CA PHE A 15 20.70 -9.61 -21.56
C PHE A 15 20.47 -8.92 -20.24
N GLY A 16 19.42 -8.09 -20.21
CA GLY A 16 18.98 -7.39 -19.02
C GLY A 16 18.85 -8.40 -17.90
N ALA A 17 19.74 -8.31 -16.92
CA ALA A 17 19.53 -8.91 -15.62
C ALA A 17 18.16 -8.41 -15.17
N ALA A 18 17.20 -9.33 -15.05
CA ALA A 18 15.94 -9.06 -14.37
C ALA A 18 16.32 -8.59 -12.97
N GLN A 19 16.36 -7.27 -12.80
CA GLN A 19 16.68 -6.64 -11.54
C GLN A 19 15.53 -7.04 -10.62
N LEU A 20 15.86 -7.91 -9.66
CA LEU A 20 15.02 -8.28 -8.55
C LEU A 20 14.39 -6.99 -8.03
N SER A 21 13.10 -6.80 -8.32
CA SER A 21 12.35 -5.67 -7.79
C SER A 21 12.11 -5.97 -6.32
N THR A 22 13.13 -5.76 -5.50
CA THR A 22 12.90 -5.48 -4.09
C THR A 22 12.25 -4.11 -4.06
N VAL A 23 10.93 -4.12 -4.21
CA VAL A 23 10.07 -3.05 -3.74
C VAL A 23 10.33 -2.99 -2.23
N THR A 24 11.31 -2.18 -1.85
CA THR A 24 11.30 -1.53 -0.54
C THR A 24 10.05 -0.67 -0.57
N THR A 25 8.95 -1.28 -0.13
CA THR A 25 7.77 -0.58 0.33
C THR A 25 8.28 0.52 1.26
N GLY A 26 7.88 1.77 1.00
CA GLY A 26 8.31 2.94 1.74
C GLY A 26 8.16 2.76 3.27
N PRO A 27 8.65 3.74 4.07
CA PRO A 27 8.58 3.67 5.52
C PRO A 27 7.19 3.18 5.92
N PRO A 28 7.04 2.21 6.85
CA PRO A 28 5.74 1.72 7.25
C PRO A 28 4.95 2.97 7.59
N GLN A 29 3.97 3.29 6.75
CA GLN A 29 3.08 4.39 7.01
C GLN A 29 2.47 3.97 8.33
N SER A 30 2.88 4.61 9.43
CA SER A 30 2.34 4.36 10.76
C SER A 30 0.87 4.70 10.66
N VAL A 31 0.10 3.70 10.22
CA VAL A 31 -1.34 3.74 10.29
C VAL A 31 -1.62 3.96 11.76
N PRO A 32 -2.33 5.03 12.13
CA PRO A 32 -2.63 5.29 13.53
C PRO A 32 -3.18 3.99 14.10
N ALA A 33 -2.56 3.49 15.17
CA ALA A 33 -2.91 2.24 15.80
C ALA A 33 -4.37 2.34 16.22
N CYS A 34 -5.26 1.88 15.35
CA CYS A 34 -6.68 1.94 15.57
C CYS A 34 -7.04 0.79 16.52
N VAL A 35 -8.11 0.97 17.29
CA VAL A 35 -8.58 -0.07 18.21
C VAL A 35 -9.25 -1.16 17.37
N PRO A 36 -8.76 -2.43 17.39
CA PRO A 36 -9.36 -3.51 16.63
C PRO A 36 -10.87 -3.60 16.88
N GLY A 37 -11.65 -3.75 15.80
CA GLY A 37 -13.11 -3.81 15.87
C GLY A 37 -13.83 -2.47 15.98
N LYS A 38 -13.10 -1.34 16.02
CA LYS A 38 -13.70 -0.01 15.84
C LYS A 38 -13.82 0.33 14.36
N TYR A 39 -14.92 1.01 14.04
CA TYR A 39 -15.17 1.56 12.72
C TYR A 39 -14.83 3.03 12.69
N HIS A 40 -14.33 3.48 11.54
CA HIS A 40 -14.03 4.87 11.30
C HIS A 40 -14.66 5.30 9.97
N CYS A 41 -15.25 6.49 9.99
CA CYS A 41 -15.70 7.17 8.78
C CYS A 41 -14.55 8.01 8.24
N LEU A 42 -14.00 7.65 7.08
CA LEU A 42 -12.97 8.43 6.41
C LEU A 42 -13.38 8.66 4.95
N PRO A 43 -12.98 9.79 4.35
CA PRO A 43 -13.17 10.02 2.94
C PRO A 43 -12.28 9.07 2.11
N ASP A 44 -12.89 8.37 1.15
CA ASP A 44 -12.25 7.52 0.15
C ASP A 44 -12.61 8.06 -1.24
N HIS A 45 -11.61 8.50 -2.01
CA HIS A 45 -11.80 9.04 -3.36
C HIS A 45 -12.87 10.14 -3.50
N GLY A 46 -13.01 10.99 -2.47
CA GLY A 46 -13.98 12.09 -2.46
C GLY A 46 -15.40 11.70 -2.02
N LYS A 47 -15.59 10.47 -1.56
CA LYS A 47 -16.84 9.94 -1.01
C LYS A 47 -16.63 9.54 0.45
N ASP A 48 -17.66 9.57 1.28
CA ASP A 48 -17.56 8.99 2.62
C ASP A 48 -17.43 7.46 2.53
N ALA A 49 -16.58 6.88 3.35
CA ALA A 49 -16.37 5.45 3.42
C ALA A 49 -16.19 4.96 4.85
N ILE A 50 -16.53 3.69 5.05
CA ILE A 50 -16.43 2.95 6.29
C ILE A 50 -15.13 2.15 6.24
N TYR A 51 -14.27 2.37 7.22
CA TYR A 51 -13.09 1.57 7.47
C TYR A 51 -13.27 0.81 8.78
N VAL A 52 -12.87 -0.45 8.79
CA VAL A 52 -12.79 -1.27 9.99
C VAL A 52 -11.34 -1.38 10.42
N CYS A 53 -11.08 -1.19 11.71
CA CYS A 53 -9.77 -1.49 12.24
C CYS A 53 -9.57 -3.00 12.38
N SER A 54 -8.61 -3.56 11.65
CA SER A 54 -8.19 -4.95 11.73
C SER A 54 -6.69 -5.02 11.92
N ASN A 55 -6.22 -5.71 12.98
CA ASN A 55 -4.81 -5.85 13.32
C ASN A 55 -4.05 -4.50 13.41
N GLY A 56 -4.68 -3.47 13.98
CA GLY A 56 -4.10 -2.13 14.13
C GLY A 56 -4.02 -1.33 12.82
N LYS A 57 -4.64 -1.81 11.74
CA LYS A 57 -4.70 -1.15 10.45
C LYS A 57 -6.15 -0.86 10.06
N LEU A 58 -6.38 0.34 9.51
CA LEU A 58 -7.64 0.67 8.86
C LEU A 58 -7.74 -0.11 7.54
N VAL A 59 -8.76 -0.96 7.45
CA VAL A 59 -9.09 -1.75 6.27
C VAL A 59 -10.41 -1.22 5.73
N PHE A 60 -10.46 -0.94 4.44
CA PHE A 60 -11.69 -0.50 3.78
C PHE A 60 -12.78 -1.58 3.92
N ALA A 61 -13.96 -1.19 4.40
CA ALA A 61 -15.10 -2.08 4.56
C ALA A 61 -16.20 -1.78 3.54
N ALA A 62 -16.58 -0.52 3.37
CA ALA A 62 -17.62 -0.10 2.42
C ALA A 62 -17.47 1.37 2.03
N SER A 63 -17.97 1.77 0.86
CA SER A 63 -18.12 3.18 0.47
C SER A 63 -19.59 3.58 0.57
N CYS A 64 -19.88 4.81 0.98
CA CYS A 64 -21.23 5.34 1.08
C CYS A 64 -21.75 5.97 -0.23
N ASP A 65 -21.05 5.81 -1.36
CA ASP A 65 -21.42 6.41 -2.64
C ASP A 65 -21.71 7.92 -2.56
N ASN A 66 -22.99 8.32 -2.53
CA ASN A 66 -23.43 9.71 -2.38
C ASN A 66 -23.92 10.04 -0.95
N GLY A 67 -24.00 9.04 -0.08
CA GLY A 67 -24.37 9.18 1.31
C GLY A 67 -23.19 9.55 2.20
N ARG A 68 -23.50 9.88 3.45
CA ARG A 68 -22.55 10.21 4.50
C ARG A 68 -22.38 9.07 5.47
N CYS A 69 -21.16 8.86 5.92
CA CYS A 69 -20.88 7.88 6.96
C CYS A 69 -21.21 8.48 8.34
N VAL A 70 -22.10 7.83 9.07
CA VAL A 70 -22.44 8.19 10.45
C VAL A 70 -22.27 6.97 11.35
N VAL A 71 -21.75 7.17 12.55
CA VAL A 71 -21.63 6.10 13.55
C VAL A 71 -22.79 6.22 14.52
N GLN A 72 -23.70 5.24 14.49
CA GLN A 72 -24.83 5.16 15.39
C GLN A 72 -24.72 3.89 16.23
N ASN A 73 -24.75 4.03 17.56
CA ASN A 73 -24.58 2.91 18.49
C ASN A 73 -23.33 2.04 18.22
N GLN A 74 -22.21 2.68 17.87
CA GLN A 74 -20.94 2.03 17.47
C GLN A 74 -20.97 1.24 16.15
N VAL A 75 -22.07 1.32 15.40
CA VAL A 75 -22.21 0.72 14.06
C VAL A 75 -22.16 1.84 13.01
N PRO A 76 -21.30 1.74 11.98
CA PRO A 76 -21.26 2.70 10.89
C PRO A 76 -22.43 2.46 9.94
N HIS A 77 -23.13 3.52 9.58
CA HIS A 77 -24.22 3.54 8.62
C HIS A 77 -23.94 4.57 7.53
N CYS A 78 -24.25 4.22 6.29
CA CYS A 78 -24.32 5.18 5.20
C CYS A 78 -25.73 5.76 5.16
N ILE A 79 -25.86 7.06 5.36
CA ILE A 79 -27.13 7.79 5.27
C ILE A 79 -27.13 8.67 4.02
N GLY A 80 -28.16 8.55 3.18
CA GLY A 80 -28.33 9.33 1.95
C GLY A 80 -29.23 10.53 2.15
#